data_AF-A0A966R649-F1
#
_entry.id   AF-A0A966R649-F1
#
_cell.length_a   1.000
_cell.length_b   1.000
_cell.length_c   1.000
_cell.angle_alpha   90.00
_cell.angle_beta   90.00
_cell.angle_gamma   90.00
#
_symmetry.space_group_name_H-M   'P 1'
#
loop_
_entity.id
_entity.type
_entity.pdbx_description
1 polymer ?
#
loop_
_entity_poly.entity_id
_entity_poly.type
_entity_poly.pdbx_seq_one_letter_code
_entity_poly.pdbx_strand_id
1 'polypeptide(L)'
;MVSIGVCCVCKASSADCIQLYKRTVCRACYLGKLSGQRKKNVHYRLKKSLAAKIRRSISTQTNTLDYIGCNIHYLREYLQFNFTAEMNWDNYGTFWDIGHVVSEFDLAVESEKYRYWNWSNLFPVVRNESVDASIAKRNLSCFKEEGSTTKWFSGEFVLDSS
;
A
#
# COMPACT_ATOMS: atom_id res chain seq x y z
N MET A 1 -16.21 -0.86 41.87
CA MET A 1 -16.48 0.47 41.25
C MET A 1 -15.53 0.63 40.07
N VAL A 2 -16.05 0.74 38.84
CA VAL A 2 -15.21 1.06 37.67
C VAL A 2 -14.77 2.51 37.84
N SER A 3 -13.47 2.78 37.98
CA SER A 3 -12.93 4.13 38.05
C SER A 3 -13.21 4.83 36.72
N ILE A 4 -14.21 5.71 36.71
CA ILE A 4 -14.59 6.48 35.52
C ILE A 4 -13.53 7.57 35.33
N GLY A 5 -12.48 7.24 34.57
CA GLY A 5 -11.46 8.22 34.20
C GLY A 5 -12.01 9.28 33.25
N VAL A 6 -11.45 10.49 33.30
CA VAL A 6 -11.83 11.60 32.41
C VAL A 6 -10.93 11.61 31.19
N CYS A 7 -11.52 11.59 29.99
CA CYS A 7 -10.75 11.62 28.76
C CYS A 7 -9.94 12.93 28.66
N CYS A 8 -8.62 12.81 28.47
CA CYS A 8 -7.75 13.99 28.37
C CYS A 8 -8.01 14.84 27.10
N VAL A 9 -8.67 14.27 26.08
CA VAL A 9 -8.95 14.90 24.78
C VAL A 9 -10.29 15.63 24.79
N CYS A 10 -11.41 14.90 24.92
CA CYS A 10 -12.75 15.52 24.89
C CYS A 10 -13.26 15.99 26.26
N LYS A 11 -12.50 15.74 27.34
CA LYS A 11 -12.86 16.08 28.73
C LYS A 11 -14.14 15.40 29.25
N ALA A 12 -14.73 14.46 28.50
CA ALA A 12 -15.86 13.66 28.96
C ALA A 12 -15.41 12.50 29.86
N SER A 13 -16.23 12.16 30.85
CA SER A 13 -16.11 10.91 31.60
C SER A 13 -17.03 9.86 30.96
N SER A 14 -16.53 8.64 30.79
CA SER A 14 -17.31 7.54 30.20
C SER A 14 -16.78 6.19 30.66
N ALA A 15 -17.63 5.18 30.71
CA ALA A 15 -17.18 3.79 30.93
C ALA A 15 -16.19 3.31 29.85
N ASP A 16 -16.25 3.89 28.64
CA ASP A 16 -15.34 3.61 27.52
C ASP A 16 -13.97 4.30 27.63
N CYS A 17 -13.66 4.92 28.77
CA CYS A 17 -12.36 5.52 29.03
C CYS A 17 -11.32 4.45 29.34
N ILE A 18 -10.30 4.34 28.48
CA ILE A 18 -9.17 3.43 28.67
C ILE A 18 -7.98 4.18 29.27
N GLN A 19 -7.28 3.53 30.18
CA GLN A 19 -6.03 4.05 30.72
C GLN A 19 -4.88 3.71 29.75
N LEU A 20 -4.29 4.74 29.17
CA LEU A 20 -3.04 4.67 28.42
C LEU A 20 -1.91 5.27 29.26
N TYR A 21 -0.65 5.08 28.87
CA TYR A 21 0.50 5.57 29.64
C TYR A 21 0.32 7.05 30.07
N LYS A 22 0.30 7.28 31.39
CA LYS A 22 0.08 8.56 32.09
C LYS A 22 -1.19 9.34 31.71
N ARG A 23 -2.12 8.78 30.93
CA ARG A 23 -3.30 9.51 30.41
C ARG A 23 -4.50 8.60 30.21
N THR A 24 -5.68 9.07 30.59
CA THR A 24 -6.95 8.42 30.24
C THR A 24 -7.48 8.97 28.91
N VAL A 25 -7.90 8.12 27.99
CA VAL A 25 -8.51 8.53 26.72
C VAL A 25 -9.75 7.68 26.45
N CYS A 26 -10.86 8.28 26.03
CA CYS A 26 -12.03 7.51 25.61
C CYS A 26 -11.78 6.81 24.27
N ARG A 27 -12.43 5.66 24.07
CA ARG A 27 -12.30 4.85 22.85
C ARG A 27 -12.54 5.69 21.58
N ALA A 28 -13.54 6.57 21.58
CA ALA A 28 -13.84 7.45 20.44
C ALA A 28 -12.67 8.38 20.09
N CYS A 29 -12.10 9.08 21.09
CA CYS A 29 -10.95 9.96 20.87
C CYS A 29 -9.69 9.20 20.45
N TYR A 30 -9.45 8.01 21.02
CA TYR A 30 -8.33 7.16 20.62
C TYR A 30 -8.45 6.69 19.16
N LEU A 31 -9.64 6.21 18.76
CA LEU A 31 -9.91 5.82 17.38
C LEU A 31 -9.81 7.01 16.42
N GLY A 32 -10.27 8.20 16.83
CA GLY A 32 -10.11 9.44 16.06
C GLY A 32 -8.64 9.77 15.79
N LYS A 33 -7.78 9.70 16.82
CA LYS A 33 -6.33 9.88 16.68
C LYS A 33 -5.70 8.83 15.75
N LEU A 34 -6.02 7.55 15.94
CA LEU A 34 -5.52 6.46 15.09
C LEU A 34 -5.96 6.64 13.64
N SER A 35 -7.22 7.04 13.40
CA SER A 35 -7.75 7.33 12.06
C SER A 35 -6.95 8.46 11.39
N GLY A 36 -6.68 9.54 12.12
CA GLY A 36 -5.85 10.65 11.63
C GLY A 36 -4.41 10.22 11.28
N GLN A 37 -3.76 9.42 12.13
CA GLN A 37 -2.42 8.90 11.86
C GLN A 37 -2.38 7.96 10.65
N ARG A 38 -3.39 7.09 10.51
CA ARG A 38 -3.55 6.18 9.37
C ARG A 38 -3.70 6.93 8.05
N LYS A 39 -4.44 8.04 8.03
CA LYS A 39 -4.61 8.89 6.83
C LYS A 39 -3.30 9.55 6.38
N LYS A 40 -2.35 9.80 7.29
CA LYS A 40 -1.05 10.39 6.97
C LYS A 40 0.03 9.34 6.65
N ASN A 41 -0.11 8.12 7.16
CA ASN A 41 0.86 7.06 6.95
C ASN A 41 0.77 6.50 5.52
N VAL A 42 1.82 6.73 4.73
CA VAL A 42 1.92 6.28 3.33
C VAL A 42 1.76 4.77 3.20
N HIS A 43 2.43 3.97 4.04
CA HIS A 43 2.31 2.51 3.99
C HIS A 43 0.88 2.03 4.26
N TYR A 44 0.18 2.68 5.18
CA TYR A 44 -1.22 2.38 5.44
C TYR A 44 -2.10 2.70 4.25
N ARG A 45 -1.94 3.89 3.64
CA ARG A 45 -2.67 4.29 2.43
C ARG A 45 -2.42 3.32 1.28
N LEU A 46 -1.16 2.95 1.05
CA LEU A 46 -0.74 2.03 0.00
C LEU A 46 -1.36 0.64 0.19
N LYS A 47 -1.20 0.04 1.37
CA LYS A 47 -1.82 -1.25 1.72
C LYS A 47 -3.34 -1.23 1.54
N LYS A 48 -4.00 -0.18 2.04
CA LYS A 48 -5.47 -0.09 1.97
C LYS A 48 -5.96 0.05 0.53
N SER A 49 -5.27 0.83 -0.29
CA SER A 49 -5.60 1.00 -1.70
C SER A 49 -5.44 -0.32 -2.46
N LEU A 50 -4.29 -0.99 -2.34
CA LEU A 50 -4.02 -2.27 -2.98
C LEU A 50 -5.01 -3.35 -2.53
N ALA A 51 -5.25 -3.48 -1.22
CA ALA A 51 -6.25 -4.42 -0.71
C ALA A 51 -7.67 -4.13 -1.24
N ALA A 52 -8.02 -2.87 -1.46
CA ALA A 52 -9.30 -2.51 -2.06
C ALA A 52 -9.33 -2.85 -3.56
N LYS A 53 -8.23 -2.65 -4.29
CA LYS A 53 -8.11 -3.00 -5.71
C LYS A 53 -8.17 -4.52 -5.92
N ILE A 54 -7.35 -5.29 -5.18
CA ILE A 54 -7.32 -6.76 -5.23
C ILE A 54 -8.70 -7.34 -4.94
N ARG A 55 -9.39 -6.90 -3.89
CA ARG A 55 -10.73 -7.42 -3.55
C ARG A 55 -11.81 -7.09 -4.58
N ARG A 56 -11.59 -6.08 -5.44
CA ARG A 56 -12.49 -5.79 -6.57
C ARG A 56 -12.18 -6.64 -7.80
N SER A 57 -10.94 -7.05 -7.98
CA SER A 57 -10.53 -7.86 -9.14
C SER A 57 -10.66 -9.37 -8.90
N ILE A 58 -10.38 -9.83 -7.68
CA ILE A 58 -10.31 -11.26 -7.34
C ILE A 58 -10.95 -11.53 -5.98
N SER A 59 -11.62 -12.68 -5.86
CA SER A 59 -12.01 -13.24 -4.56
C SER A 59 -10.79 -13.92 -3.95
N THR A 60 -10.45 -13.56 -2.71
CA THR A 60 -9.28 -14.13 -2.04
C THR A 60 -9.43 -14.14 -0.53
N GLN A 61 -8.85 -15.16 0.09
CA GLN A 61 -8.63 -15.27 1.54
C GLN A 61 -7.16 -14.99 1.93
N THR A 62 -6.29 -14.78 0.92
CA THR A 62 -4.85 -14.61 1.06
C THR A 62 -4.50 -13.17 1.43
N ASN A 63 -3.34 -12.97 2.07
CA ASN A 63 -2.86 -11.63 2.40
C ASN A 63 -2.54 -10.85 1.11
N THR A 64 -2.92 -9.57 1.08
CA THR A 64 -2.60 -8.64 -0.02
C THR A 64 -1.11 -8.63 -0.34
N LEU A 65 -0.23 -8.70 0.66
CA LEU A 65 1.22 -8.66 0.44
C LEU A 65 1.77 -9.93 -0.22
N ASP A 66 1.08 -11.06 -0.10
CA ASP A 66 1.52 -12.31 -0.72
C ASP A 66 1.35 -12.22 -2.25
N TYR A 67 0.25 -11.65 -2.73
CA TYR A 67 0.06 -11.36 -4.16
C TYR A 67 1.05 -10.32 -4.69
N ILE A 68 1.32 -9.28 -3.89
CA ILE A 68 2.31 -8.25 -4.24
C ILE A 68 3.71 -8.87 -4.36
N GLY A 69 4.00 -9.93 -3.60
CA GLY A 69 5.29 -10.61 -3.65
C GLY A 69 6.43 -9.80 -3.02
N CYS A 70 6.12 -8.71 -2.31
CA CYS A 70 7.08 -7.95 -1.52
C CYS A 70 6.46 -7.25 -0.31
N ASN A 71 7.32 -6.80 0.60
CA ASN A 71 6.86 -5.99 1.73
C ASN A 71 6.52 -4.55 1.28
N ILE A 72 5.74 -3.84 2.09
CA ILE A 72 5.24 -2.51 1.74
C ILE A 72 6.32 -1.42 1.64
N HIS A 73 7.47 -1.60 2.29
CA HIS A 73 8.58 -0.65 2.21
C HIS A 73 9.27 -0.78 0.85
N TYR A 74 9.54 -2.02 0.43
CA TYR A 74 10.09 -2.32 -0.88
C TYR A 74 9.20 -1.78 -2.00
N LEU A 75 7.90 -2.05 -1.96
CA LEU A 75 6.97 -1.52 -2.96
C LEU A 75 6.95 0.02 -2.99
N ARG A 76 7.01 0.67 -1.82
CA ARG A 76 7.06 2.13 -1.74
C ARG A 76 8.31 2.68 -2.42
N GLU A 77 9.47 2.08 -2.15
CA GLU A 77 10.75 2.49 -2.76
C GLU A 77 10.75 2.29 -4.27
N TYR A 78 10.26 1.14 -4.74
CA TYR A 78 10.12 0.87 -6.16
C TYR A 78 9.17 1.86 -6.85
N LEU A 79 8.00 2.15 -6.27
CA LEU A 79 7.09 3.15 -6.84
C LEU A 79 7.75 4.54 -6.86
N GLN A 80 8.45 4.93 -5.80
CA GLN A 80 9.11 6.22 -5.71
C GLN A 80 10.29 6.37 -6.68
N PHE A 81 11.02 5.29 -6.95
CA PHE A 81 12.05 5.24 -7.99
C PHE A 81 11.49 5.55 -9.39
N ASN A 82 10.21 5.22 -9.61
CA ASN A 82 9.52 5.40 -10.89
C ASN A 82 8.71 6.70 -10.98
N PHE A 83 8.81 7.61 -10.00
CA PHE A 83 8.09 8.88 -10.04
C PHE A 83 8.60 9.82 -11.13
N THR A 84 7.67 10.53 -11.76
CA THR A 84 7.99 11.75 -12.50
C THR A 84 8.26 12.91 -11.54
N ALA A 85 8.75 14.04 -12.04
CA ALA A 85 9.02 15.23 -11.22
C ALA A 85 7.77 15.75 -10.48
N GLU A 86 6.58 15.51 -11.03
CA GLU A 86 5.29 15.95 -10.51
C GLU A 86 4.70 14.96 -9.49
N MET A 87 5.17 13.70 -9.46
CA MET A 87 4.62 12.67 -8.57
C MET A 87 5.22 12.72 -7.18
N ASN A 88 4.36 12.65 -6.16
CA ASN A 88 4.76 12.51 -4.76
C ASN A 88 3.68 11.80 -3.94
N TRP A 89 3.97 11.48 -2.68
CA TRP A 89 3.00 10.75 -1.86
C TRP A 89 1.78 11.58 -1.43
N ASP A 90 1.87 12.90 -1.45
CA ASP A 90 0.75 13.77 -1.08
C ASP A 90 -0.32 13.79 -2.18
N ASN A 91 0.09 13.70 -3.45
CA ASN A 91 -0.83 13.61 -4.60
C ASN A 91 -1.17 12.17 -5.05
N TYR A 92 -0.82 11.15 -4.25
CA TYR A 92 -1.26 9.76 -4.48
C TYR A 92 -2.78 9.61 -4.35
N GLY A 93 -3.43 9.14 -5.41
CA GLY A 93 -4.86 8.96 -5.54
C GLY A 93 -5.59 10.15 -6.16
N THR A 94 -4.95 11.32 -6.25
CA THR A 94 -5.51 12.54 -6.87
C THR A 94 -4.85 12.90 -8.19
N PHE A 95 -3.52 12.77 -8.30
CA PHE A 95 -2.76 13.01 -9.53
C PHE A 95 -2.32 11.71 -10.20
N TRP A 96 -1.74 10.80 -9.43
CA TRP A 96 -1.30 9.49 -9.90
C TRP A 96 -1.91 8.35 -9.08
N ASP A 97 -1.95 7.16 -9.66
CA ASP A 97 -2.39 5.93 -9.01
C ASP A 97 -1.50 4.75 -9.47
N ILE A 98 -1.74 3.56 -8.94
CA ILE A 98 -1.01 2.34 -9.31
C ILE A 98 -1.71 1.69 -10.50
N GLY A 99 -0.99 1.61 -11.62
CA GLY A 99 -1.36 0.87 -12.82
C GLY A 99 -0.63 -0.46 -12.93
N HIS A 100 -1.02 -1.26 -13.92
CA HIS A 100 -0.33 -2.49 -14.30
C HIS A 100 0.46 -2.27 -15.59
N VAL A 101 1.67 -2.83 -15.68
CA VAL A 101 2.50 -2.78 -16.90
C VAL A 101 1.90 -3.68 -17.98
N VAL A 102 1.54 -4.91 -17.61
CA VAL A 102 0.86 -5.89 -18.47
C VAL A 102 -0.52 -6.18 -17.87
N SER A 103 -1.55 -6.16 -18.71
CA SER A 103 -2.94 -6.39 -18.29
C SER A 103 -3.53 -7.71 -18.82
N GLU A 104 -2.82 -8.40 -19.71
CA GLU A 104 -3.25 -9.65 -20.34
C GLU A 104 -2.98 -10.85 -19.41
N PHE A 105 -3.87 -11.05 -18.43
CA PHE A 105 -3.83 -12.17 -17.49
C PHE A 105 -5.24 -12.73 -17.26
N ASP A 106 -5.36 -14.06 -17.24
CA ASP A 106 -6.54 -14.79 -16.80
C ASP A 106 -6.60 -14.84 -15.27
N LEU A 107 -7.41 -13.94 -14.70
CA LEU A 107 -7.64 -13.88 -13.25
C LEU A 107 -8.48 -15.06 -12.70
N ALA A 108 -8.90 -16.04 -13.52
CA ALA A 108 -9.39 -17.32 -13.03
C ALA A 108 -8.23 -18.23 -12.58
N VAL A 109 -7.04 -18.09 -13.16
CA VAL A 109 -5.87 -18.90 -12.87
C VAL A 109 -5.07 -18.31 -11.70
N GLU A 110 -4.86 -19.08 -10.64
CA GLU A 110 -4.25 -18.56 -9.40
C GLU A 110 -2.83 -18.04 -9.63
N SER A 111 -1.99 -18.74 -10.40
CA SER A 111 -0.63 -18.29 -10.73
C SER A 111 -0.63 -16.95 -11.48
N GLU A 112 -1.61 -16.71 -12.35
CA GLU A 112 -1.73 -15.47 -13.10
C GLU A 112 -2.21 -14.31 -12.24
N LYS A 113 -3.02 -14.56 -11.20
CA LYS A 113 -3.34 -13.54 -10.18
C LYS A 113 -2.08 -13.04 -9.46
N TYR A 114 -1.18 -13.96 -9.10
CA TYR A 114 0.11 -13.58 -8.49
C TYR A 114 0.97 -12.78 -9.45
N ARG A 115 1.02 -13.15 -10.74
CA ARG A 115 1.76 -12.38 -11.75
C ARG A 115 1.16 -10.99 -11.98
N TYR A 116 -0.17 -10.91 -12.06
CA TYR A 116 -0.91 -9.66 -12.26
C TYR A 116 -0.64 -8.66 -11.14
N TRP A 117 -0.73 -9.09 -9.88
CA TRP A 117 -0.59 -8.22 -8.71
C TRP A 117 0.85 -8.08 -8.19
N ASN A 118 1.82 -8.77 -8.80
CA ASN A 118 3.21 -8.71 -8.39
C ASN A 118 3.76 -7.28 -8.47
N TRP A 119 4.59 -6.90 -7.51
CA TRP A 119 5.20 -5.58 -7.43
C TRP A 119 5.90 -5.15 -8.73
N SER A 120 6.51 -6.09 -9.46
CA SER A 120 7.20 -5.81 -10.73
C SER A 120 6.25 -5.51 -11.89
N ASN A 121 4.97 -5.91 -11.78
CA ASN A 121 3.92 -5.54 -12.72
C ASN A 121 3.17 -4.27 -12.28
N LEU A 122 3.42 -3.73 -11.09
CA LEU A 122 2.83 -2.47 -10.63
C LEU A 122 3.68 -1.27 -11.09
N PHE A 123 3.04 -0.14 -11.37
CA PHE A 123 3.75 1.07 -11.79
C PHE A 123 2.99 2.34 -11.37
N PRO A 124 3.68 3.44 -10.96
CA PRO A 124 3.00 4.71 -10.74
C PRO A 124 2.59 5.31 -12.09
N VAL A 125 1.31 5.59 -12.27
CA VAL A 125 0.77 6.14 -13.52
C VAL A 125 -0.06 7.37 -13.21
N VAL A 126 0.04 8.40 -14.05
CA VAL A 126 -0.87 9.54 -14.00
C VAL A 126 -2.29 9.02 -14.19
N ARG A 127 -3.24 9.59 -13.45
CA ARG A 127 -4.64 9.15 -13.56
C ARG A 127 -5.13 9.35 -14.99
N ASN A 128 -5.82 8.35 -15.52
CA ASN A 128 -6.34 8.30 -16.89
C ASN A 128 -5.27 8.15 -17.99
N GLU A 129 -4.01 7.87 -17.63
CA GLU A 129 -2.97 7.49 -18.58
C GLU A 129 -2.66 5.99 -18.50
N SER A 130 -2.00 5.48 -19.53
CA SER A 130 -1.49 4.12 -19.59
C SER A 130 0.00 4.07 -19.22
N VAL A 131 0.45 2.92 -18.75
CA VAL A 131 1.87 2.70 -18.45
C VAL A 131 2.64 2.47 -19.75
N ASP A 132 3.76 3.17 -19.94
CA ASP A 132 4.73 2.84 -20.99
C ASP A 132 5.56 1.63 -20.54
N ALA A 133 5.27 0.48 -21.15
CA ALA A 133 5.93 -0.78 -20.82
C ALA A 133 7.45 -0.76 -21.07
N SER A 134 7.94 0.04 -22.03
CA SER A 134 9.37 0.15 -22.31
C SER A 134 10.11 0.85 -21.16
N ILE A 135 9.53 1.94 -20.66
CA ILE A 135 10.05 2.67 -19.50
C ILE A 135 9.98 1.80 -18.25
N ALA A 136 8.85 1.12 -18.03
CA ALA A 136 8.67 0.25 -16.86
C ALA A 136 9.69 -0.90 -16.82
N LYS A 137 9.91 -1.59 -17.95
CA LYS A 137 10.90 -2.67 -18.06
C LYS A 137 12.33 -2.16 -17.79
N ARG A 138 12.71 -1.03 -18.38
CA ARG A 138 14.03 -0.41 -18.15
C ARG A 138 14.24 0.00 -16.70
N ASN A 139 13.26 0.67 -16.10
CA ASN A 139 13.40 1.12 -14.71
C ASN A 139 13.42 -0.07 -13.74
N LEU A 140 12.71 -1.16 -14.04
CA LEU A 140 12.76 -2.38 -13.25
C LEU A 140 14.16 -3.01 -13.23
N SER A 141 14.87 -3.05 -14.36
CA SER A 141 16.25 -3.56 -14.39
C SER A 141 17.18 -2.66 -13.57
N CYS A 142 17.09 -1.34 -13.74
CA CYS A 142 17.89 -0.39 -12.95
C CYS A 142 17.65 -0.53 -11.44
N PHE A 143 16.38 -0.62 -11.02
CA PHE A 143 16.05 -0.75 -9.59
C PHE A 143 16.59 -2.05 -8.96
N LYS A 144 16.70 -3.13 -9.74
CA LYS A 144 17.28 -4.40 -9.27
C LYS A 144 18.79 -4.31 -9.08
N GLU A 145 19.48 -3.55 -9.93
CA GLU A 145 20.93 -3.34 -9.86
C GLU A 145 21.32 -2.34 -8.76
N GLU A 146 20.60 -1.23 -8.68
CA GLU A 146 20.87 -0.14 -7.72
C GLU A 146 20.35 -0.47 -6.31
N GLY A 147 19.39 -1.38 -6.22
CA GLY A 147 18.90 -1.98 -4.98
C GLY A 147 17.84 -1.15 -4.25
N SER A 148 17.03 -1.85 -3.46
CA SER A 148 16.22 -1.26 -2.39
C SER A 148 17.06 -1.17 -1.12
N THR A 149 16.78 -0.16 -0.28
CA THR A 149 17.34 -0.10 1.07
C THR A 149 16.82 -1.24 1.97
N THR A 150 15.79 -1.96 1.50
CA THR A 150 15.25 -3.15 2.13
C THR A 150 15.60 -4.38 1.30
N LYS A 151 16.40 -5.29 1.85
CA LYS A 151 16.72 -6.56 1.20
C LYS A 151 15.47 -7.45 1.22
N TRP A 152 14.77 -7.55 0.09
CA TRP A 152 13.65 -8.47 -0.07
C TRP A 152 13.94 -9.44 -1.21
N PHE A 153 14.00 -10.72 -0.88
CA PHE A 153 14.09 -11.79 -1.86
C PHE A 153 12.68 -12.20 -2.25
N SER A 154 12.17 -11.67 -3.36
CA SER A 154 11.05 -12.29 -4.06
C SER A 154 11.62 -13.30 -5.07
N GLY A 155 10.98 -14.46 -5.23
CA GLY A 155 11.30 -15.35 -6.37
C GLY A 155 11.10 -14.62 -7.71
N GLU A 156 11.95 -14.93 -8.69
CA GLU A 156 11.84 -14.55 -10.11
C GLU A 156 10.49 -14.99 -10.71
N PHE A 157 9.83 -14.36 -11.71
CA PHE A 157 9.96 -13.11 -12.47
C PHE A 157 8.66 -12.99 -13.33
N VAL A 158 8.19 -11.80 -13.75
CA VAL A 158 6.97 -11.64 -14.61
C VAL A 158 7.25 -11.10 -16.02
N LEU A 159 8.37 -10.41 -16.25
CA LEU A 159 8.65 -9.73 -17.52
C LEU A 159 9.70 -10.39 -18.44
N ASP A 160 10.17 -11.60 -18.11
CA ASP A 160 11.24 -12.32 -18.85
C ASP A 160 10.69 -13.29 -19.91
N SER A 161 9.39 -13.22 -20.22
CA SER A 161 8.76 -14.08 -21.23
C SER A 161 8.15 -13.23 -22.34
N SER A 162 9.02 -12.78 -23.24
CA SER A 162 8.72 -12.47 -24.64
C SER A 162 10.01 -12.57 -25.44
#